data_AF-B8HPH5-F1
#
_entry.id   AF-B8HPH5-F1
#
_cell.length_a   1.000
_cell.length_b   1.000
_cell.length_c   1.000
_cell.angle_alpha   90.00
_cell.angle_beta   90.00
_cell.angle_gamma   90.00
#
_symmetry.space_group_name_H-M   'P 1'
#
loop_
_entity.id
_entity.type
_entity.pdbx_description
1 polymer ?
#
loop_
_entity_poly.entity_id
_entity_poly.type
_entity_poly.pdbx_seq_one_letter_code
_entity_poly.pdbx_strand_id
1 'polypeptide(L)'
;MLRLFIANSVKDLILGDIYEHLPITKIPLDGNVIGLGTTSLFDNGELVFAWQPSQPQTTICHCRAETSEIVLLRPDSELTHFPYVCYTDNATAAEREIQVEGLTQGKLKTVIEQGLEQVDPGFSYYGIRMRVRWKLLLISVASKLCFWQAHRFSGQQGEGLYQQLTQYCFAKTDPGSKQAKWLGDHLEWDLCGFYTRIPEHGLVTMPDPNNHLHVHGYSSDRRFGGHILDALSELDQVISFQVYPISQVHLLESNLLIKNAEIEVGTLRFEIHNQGEMDTENVDVDVVLNNEYNSRLWQRIPLLPAGSSTRLEFPLPDRRGATIQIIIDPNNTILEAKEGDNILTLNYP
;
A
#
# COMPACT_ATOMS: atom_id res chain seq x y z
N MET A 1 -16.72 -7.68 15.19
CA MET A 1 -16.41 -8.12 13.81
C MET A 1 -15.23 -7.30 13.36
N LEU A 2 -14.13 -7.94 12.94
CA LEU A 2 -12.89 -7.27 12.56
C LEU A 2 -12.98 -6.81 11.10
N ARG A 3 -12.55 -5.57 10.85
CA ARG A 3 -12.55 -4.96 9.51
C ARG A 3 -11.12 -4.76 9.04
N LEU A 4 -10.91 -4.98 7.74
CA LEU A 4 -9.67 -4.66 7.03
C LEU A 4 -9.94 -3.48 6.10
N PHE A 5 -9.15 -2.44 6.24
CA PHE A 5 -9.10 -1.28 5.37
C PHE A 5 -7.87 -1.39 4.47
N ILE A 6 -8.04 -1.09 3.19
CA ILE A 6 -7.01 -1.22 2.17
C ILE A 6 -7.01 0.11 1.42
N ALA A 7 -6.01 0.94 1.66
CA ALA A 7 -5.81 2.18 0.93
C ALA A 7 -4.93 1.88 -0.28
N ASN A 8 -5.54 1.97 -1.46
CA ASN A 8 -5.00 1.47 -2.73
C ASN A 8 -4.74 -0.06 -2.68
N SER A 9 -4.64 -0.73 -3.83
CA SER A 9 -4.39 -2.17 -3.89
C SER A 9 -2.93 -2.48 -4.26
N VAL A 10 -2.43 -3.67 -3.89
CA VAL A 10 -1.11 -4.12 -4.37
C VAL A 10 -1.08 -4.19 -5.89
N LYS A 11 -2.20 -4.59 -6.52
CA LYS A 11 -2.33 -4.64 -7.99
C LYS A 11 -2.13 -3.26 -8.61
N ASP A 12 -2.81 -2.25 -8.09
CA ASP A 12 -2.80 -0.90 -8.66
C ASP A 12 -1.44 -0.21 -8.41
N LEU A 13 -0.84 -0.47 -7.24
CA LEU A 13 0.54 -0.06 -6.94
C LEU A 13 1.56 -0.63 -7.94
N ILE A 14 1.41 -1.89 -8.39
CA ILE A 14 2.26 -2.50 -9.42
C ILE A 14 2.02 -1.85 -10.80
N LEU A 15 0.78 -1.47 -11.08
CA LEU A 15 0.40 -0.73 -12.29
C LEU A 15 0.86 0.73 -12.25
N GLY A 16 1.36 1.20 -11.10
CA GLY A 16 1.98 2.49 -10.92
C GLY A 16 1.06 3.57 -10.40
N ASP A 17 -0.07 3.20 -9.80
CA ASP A 17 -0.81 4.17 -9.01
C ASP A 17 -0.02 4.50 -7.76
N ILE A 18 0.55 5.70 -7.78
CA ILE A 18 1.35 6.26 -6.70
C ILE A 18 0.79 7.59 -6.22
N TYR A 19 -0.31 8.04 -6.82
CA TYR A 19 -0.83 9.40 -6.67
C TYR A 19 -1.97 9.45 -5.67
N GLU A 20 -2.61 8.31 -5.40
CA GLU A 20 -3.50 8.17 -4.26
C GLU A 20 -2.69 7.97 -2.98
N HIS A 21 -3.07 8.67 -1.91
CA HIS A 21 -2.42 8.53 -0.62
C HIS A 21 -3.40 8.54 0.54
N LEU A 22 -3.11 7.72 1.55
CA LEU A 22 -3.79 7.79 2.84
C LEU A 22 -2.87 8.44 3.88
N PRO A 23 -3.31 9.53 4.54
CA PRO A 23 -2.53 10.11 5.63
C PRO A 23 -2.57 9.25 6.89
N ILE A 24 -1.47 9.19 7.64
CA ILE A 24 -1.33 8.41 8.89
C ILE A 24 -2.40 8.78 9.92
N THR A 25 -2.85 10.04 9.92
CA THR A 25 -3.87 10.57 10.83
C THR A 25 -5.24 9.92 10.63
N LYS A 26 -5.45 9.24 9.50
CA LYS A 26 -6.67 8.47 9.20
C LYS A 26 -6.60 7.02 9.69
N ILE A 27 -5.43 6.54 10.11
CA ILE A 27 -5.24 5.18 10.60
C ILE A 27 -5.56 5.12 12.10
N PRO A 28 -6.55 4.32 12.55
CA PRO A 28 -6.98 4.28 13.95
C PRO A 28 -6.04 3.42 14.79
N LEU A 29 -4.97 4.00 15.33
CA LEU A 29 -3.89 3.29 16.02
C LEU A 29 -4.20 2.80 17.45
N ASP A 30 -5.44 2.97 17.93
CA ASP A 30 -5.82 2.52 19.28
C ASP A 30 -5.87 1.00 19.40
N GLY A 31 -5.19 0.45 20.42
CA GLY A 31 -5.11 -0.98 20.67
C GLY A 31 -4.24 -1.73 19.65
N ASN A 32 -4.63 -2.96 19.35
CA ASN A 32 -3.89 -3.86 18.46
C ASN A 32 -4.36 -3.70 17.01
N VAL A 33 -3.61 -2.98 16.19
CA VAL A 33 -3.88 -2.80 14.76
C VAL A 33 -2.92 -3.65 13.96
N ILE A 34 -3.44 -4.65 13.26
CA ILE A 34 -2.68 -5.41 12.28
C ILE A 34 -2.56 -4.57 11.03
N GLY A 35 -1.36 -4.41 10.48
CA GLY A 35 -1.16 -3.64 9.27
C GLY A 35 0.24 -3.77 8.67
N LEU A 36 0.35 -3.31 7.43
CA LEU A 36 1.59 -3.15 6.68
C LEU A 36 1.36 -2.17 5.53
N GLY A 37 2.42 -1.71 4.89
CA GLY A 37 2.33 -0.79 3.76
C GLY A 37 3.70 -0.32 3.31
N THR A 38 3.73 0.71 2.46
CA THR A 38 4.96 1.28 1.92
C THR A 38 4.89 2.80 1.93
N THR A 39 6.03 3.47 1.76
CA THR A 39 6.11 4.92 1.59
C THR A 39 6.23 5.31 0.11
N SER A 40 6.22 6.61 -0.17
CA SER A 40 6.29 7.15 -1.54
C SER A 40 7.63 6.84 -2.23
N LEU A 41 7.68 7.06 -3.55
CA LEU A 41 8.88 6.84 -4.38
C LEU A 41 10.15 7.54 -3.86
N PHE A 42 10.03 8.68 -3.19
CA PHE A 42 11.18 9.48 -2.75
C PHE A 42 11.85 8.92 -1.49
N ASP A 43 11.09 8.23 -0.64
CA ASP A 43 11.55 7.69 0.64
C ASP A 43 11.72 6.16 0.59
N ASN A 44 10.87 5.48 -0.19
CA ASN A 44 11.03 4.11 -0.67
C ASN A 44 11.27 3.05 0.42
N GLY A 45 10.46 3.03 1.46
CA GLY A 45 10.59 2.05 2.55
C GLY A 45 9.36 1.20 2.80
N GLU A 46 9.46 0.40 3.86
CA GLU A 46 8.39 -0.50 4.32
C GLU A 46 7.83 -0.02 5.65
N LEU A 47 6.52 -0.16 5.82
CA LEU A 47 5.81 0.17 7.06
C LEU A 47 5.60 -1.10 7.89
N VAL A 48 5.94 -1.02 9.17
CA VAL A 48 5.76 -2.11 10.14
C VAL A 48 4.85 -1.64 11.27
N PHE A 49 3.78 -2.40 11.54
CA PHE A 49 2.85 -2.11 12.63
C PHE A 49 3.28 -2.86 13.90
N ALA A 50 4.00 -2.16 14.77
CA ALA A 50 4.53 -2.68 16.02
C ALA A 50 3.53 -2.48 17.16
N TRP A 51 3.20 -3.57 17.85
CA TRP A 51 2.34 -3.54 19.04
C TRP A 51 2.76 -4.64 20.01
N GLN A 52 2.58 -4.38 21.30
CA GLN A 52 2.71 -5.36 22.37
C GLN A 52 1.53 -5.20 23.35
N PRO A 53 1.11 -6.26 24.05
CA PRO A 53 -0.02 -6.20 24.99
C PRO A 53 0.11 -5.14 26.09
N SER A 54 1.33 -4.76 26.45
CA SER A 54 1.59 -3.70 27.44
C SER A 54 1.43 -2.28 26.88
N GLN A 55 1.19 -2.11 25.59
CA GLN A 55 1.07 -0.82 24.92
C GLN A 55 -0.39 -0.50 24.61
N PRO A 56 -0.86 0.74 24.89
CA PRO A 56 -2.24 1.12 24.64
C PRO A 56 -2.54 1.31 23.15
N GLN A 57 -1.51 1.53 22.33
CA GLN A 57 -1.64 1.88 20.92
C GLN A 57 -0.60 1.14 20.09
N THR A 58 -1.00 0.82 18.85
CA THR A 58 -0.08 0.35 17.82
C THR A 58 0.75 1.50 17.31
N THR A 59 1.99 1.18 16.98
CA THR A 59 2.97 2.12 16.47
C THR A 59 3.31 1.78 15.02
N ILE A 60 3.37 2.77 14.15
CA ILE A 60 3.87 2.59 12.78
C ILE A 60 5.36 2.95 12.75
N CYS A 61 6.15 2.00 12.28
CA CYS A 61 7.58 2.15 12.06
C CYS A 61 7.85 2.19 10.55
N HIS A 62 8.73 3.08 10.12
CA HIS A 62 9.29 3.10 8.78
C HIS A 62 10.66 2.42 8.78
N CYS A 63 10.84 1.45 7.89
CA CYS A 63 12.11 0.78 7.64
C CYS A 63 12.81 1.43 6.44
N ARG A 64 13.99 2.01 6.67
CA ARG A 64 14.75 2.73 5.63
C ARG A 64 15.33 1.81 4.57
N ALA A 65 15.17 2.16 3.30
CA ALA A 65 15.59 1.38 2.15
C ALA A 65 17.08 0.98 2.14
N GLU A 66 17.96 1.87 2.61
CA GLU A 66 19.42 1.71 2.50
C GLU A 66 20.05 1.03 3.70
N THR A 67 19.32 0.90 4.80
CA THR A 67 19.87 0.40 6.07
C THR A 67 19.01 -0.65 6.77
N SER A 68 17.74 -0.80 6.40
CA SER A 68 16.72 -1.54 7.16
C SER A 68 16.45 -0.97 8.57
N GLU A 69 17.10 0.14 8.95
CA GLU A 69 16.90 0.73 10.27
C GLU A 69 15.47 1.22 10.46
N ILE A 70 14.95 0.98 11.66
CA ILE A 70 13.62 1.41 12.05
C ILE A 70 13.63 2.85 12.53
N VAL A 71 12.72 3.64 11.96
CA VAL A 71 12.36 4.98 12.41
C VAL A 71 10.91 4.99 12.83
N LEU A 72 10.63 5.47 14.04
CA LEU A 72 9.28 5.67 14.51
C LEU A 72 8.60 6.79 13.70
N LEU A 73 7.48 6.50 13.06
CA LEU A 73 6.65 7.53 12.43
C LEU A 73 5.76 8.21 13.47
N ARG A 74 5.72 9.53 13.39
CA ARG A 74 4.81 10.37 14.17
C ARG A 74 3.85 11.09 13.24
N PRO A 75 2.65 11.48 13.71
CA PRO A 75 1.68 12.19 12.88
C PRO A 75 2.16 13.52 12.28
N ASP A 76 3.21 14.11 12.84
CA ASP A 76 3.87 15.34 12.38
C ASP A 76 5.07 15.08 11.45
N SER A 77 5.34 13.82 11.11
CA SER A 77 6.40 13.45 10.16
C SER A 77 6.08 13.97 8.74
N GLU A 78 7.11 14.24 7.94
CA GLU A 78 6.94 14.51 6.51
C GLU A 78 6.49 13.23 5.76
N LEU A 79 6.81 12.06 6.32
CA LEU A 79 6.42 10.73 5.82
C LEU A 79 5.11 10.28 6.44
N THR A 80 4.03 10.97 6.08
CA THR A 80 2.70 10.72 6.64
C THR A 80 1.67 10.31 5.62
N HIS A 81 2.02 10.19 4.34
CA HIS A 81 1.11 9.84 3.26
C HIS A 81 1.58 8.54 2.60
N PHE A 82 0.68 7.56 2.53
CA PHE A 82 1.02 6.20 2.11
C PHE A 82 0.32 5.87 0.79
N PRO A 83 1.08 5.61 -0.29
CA PRO A 83 0.50 5.20 -1.57
C PRO A 83 -0.12 3.81 -1.53
N TYR A 84 0.28 2.99 -0.56
CA TYR A 84 -0.38 1.74 -0.23
C TYR A 84 -0.21 1.43 1.25
N VAL A 85 -1.32 1.15 1.92
CA VAL A 85 -1.33 0.65 3.30
C VAL A 85 -2.60 -0.17 3.52
N CYS A 86 -2.46 -1.33 4.15
CA CYS A 86 -3.61 -2.10 4.61
C CYS A 86 -3.51 -2.33 6.12
N TYR A 87 -4.63 -2.15 6.81
CA TYR A 87 -4.68 -2.17 8.26
C TYR A 87 -6.07 -2.57 8.76
N THR A 88 -6.15 -2.99 10.01
CA THR A 88 -7.40 -3.36 10.66
C THR A 88 -7.90 -2.25 11.59
N ASP A 89 -9.16 -2.33 12.03
CA ASP A 89 -9.52 -1.68 13.31
C ASP A 89 -8.92 -2.48 14.49
N ASN A 90 -9.21 -2.06 15.74
CA ASN A 90 -8.64 -2.71 16.91
C ASN A 90 -9.00 -4.21 16.98
N ALA A 91 -7.98 -5.05 16.76
CA ALA A 91 -8.08 -6.49 16.62
C ALA A 91 -8.04 -7.24 17.95
N THR A 92 -7.83 -6.58 19.10
CA THR A 92 -7.66 -7.24 20.40
C THR A 92 -8.79 -8.23 20.72
N ALA A 93 -10.05 -7.88 20.44
CA ALA A 93 -11.20 -8.75 20.72
C ALA A 93 -11.38 -9.89 19.71
N ALA A 94 -10.67 -9.85 18.57
CA ALA A 94 -10.76 -10.85 17.50
C ALA A 94 -9.63 -11.89 17.54
N GLU A 95 -8.72 -11.78 18.51
CA GLU A 95 -7.56 -12.65 18.64
C GLU A 95 -7.95 -14.13 18.77
N ARG A 96 -7.22 -14.98 18.05
CA ARG A 96 -7.21 -16.43 18.19
C ARG A 96 -5.77 -16.86 18.41
N GLU A 97 -5.49 -17.30 19.62
CA GLU A 97 -4.19 -17.87 19.96
C GLU A 97 -4.04 -19.25 19.32
N ILE A 98 -2.90 -19.47 18.66
CA ILE A 98 -2.55 -20.72 17.99
C ILE A 98 -1.63 -21.50 18.91
N GLN A 99 -1.91 -22.80 19.09
CA GLN A 99 -1.00 -23.69 19.81
C GLN A 99 0.25 -23.89 18.96
N VAL A 100 1.41 -23.52 19.51
CA VAL A 100 2.68 -23.53 18.78
C VAL A 100 3.37 -24.89 18.87
N GLU A 101 3.02 -25.71 19.88
CA GLU A 101 3.49 -27.07 20.02
C GLU A 101 3.08 -27.92 18.81
N GLY A 102 4.07 -28.49 18.12
CA GLY A 102 3.85 -29.34 16.96
C GLY A 102 3.85 -28.60 15.62
N LEU A 103 3.94 -27.26 15.61
CA LEU A 103 4.22 -26.52 14.39
C LEU A 103 5.62 -26.88 13.87
N THR A 104 5.72 -27.00 12.55
CA THR A 104 6.98 -27.35 11.89
C THR A 104 8.01 -26.21 11.92
N GLN A 105 9.27 -26.54 11.64
CA GLN A 105 10.32 -25.56 11.31
C GLN A 105 10.40 -25.38 9.79
N GLY A 106 11.10 -24.34 9.32
CA GLY A 106 11.34 -24.13 7.90
C GLY A 106 10.61 -22.91 7.33
N LYS A 107 9.71 -23.11 6.37
CA LYS A 107 9.06 -21.99 5.66
C LYS A 107 7.94 -21.38 6.49
N LEU A 108 7.94 -20.05 6.61
CA LEU A 108 6.94 -19.29 7.36
C LEU A 108 5.54 -19.53 6.81
N LYS A 109 5.37 -19.59 5.49
CA LYS A 109 4.07 -19.88 4.87
C LYS A 109 3.50 -21.23 5.34
N THR A 110 4.31 -22.28 5.33
CA THR A 110 3.90 -23.61 5.79
C THR A 110 3.50 -23.62 7.27
N VAL A 111 4.25 -22.90 8.11
CA VAL A 111 3.95 -22.77 9.55
C VAL A 111 2.64 -22.00 9.78
N ILE A 112 2.42 -20.92 9.03
CA ILE A 112 1.18 -20.14 9.10
C ILE A 112 -0.01 -20.98 8.66
N GLU A 113 0.12 -21.73 7.56
CA GLU A 113 -0.93 -22.61 7.05
C GLU A 113 -1.31 -23.69 8.07
N GLN A 114 -0.34 -24.31 8.74
CA GLN A 114 -0.59 -25.26 9.84
C GLN A 114 -1.32 -24.60 11.03
N GLY A 115 -0.95 -23.37 11.39
CA GLY A 115 -1.68 -22.65 12.43
C GLY A 115 -3.12 -22.30 12.01
N LEU A 116 -3.33 -21.97 10.74
CA LEU A 116 -4.65 -21.66 10.20
C LEU A 116 -5.58 -22.87 10.15
N GLU A 117 -5.06 -24.10 10.18
CA GLU A 117 -5.87 -25.32 10.35
C GLU A 117 -6.55 -25.39 11.74
N GLN A 118 -6.05 -24.64 12.73
CA GLN A 118 -6.63 -24.59 14.08
C GLN A 118 -7.78 -23.57 14.21
N VAL A 119 -8.05 -22.77 13.17
CA VAL A 119 -9.14 -21.78 13.15
C VAL A 119 -10.18 -22.13 12.08
N ASP A 120 -11.38 -21.55 12.23
CA ASP A 120 -12.47 -21.76 11.27
C ASP A 120 -12.04 -21.29 9.86
N PRO A 121 -12.13 -22.16 8.82
CA PRO A 121 -11.70 -21.83 7.47
C PRO A 121 -12.60 -20.81 6.74
N GLY A 122 -13.70 -20.36 7.32
CA GLY A 122 -14.74 -19.55 6.66
C GLY A 122 -14.33 -18.13 6.22
N PHE A 123 -13.13 -17.65 6.57
CA PHE A 123 -12.69 -16.28 6.24
C PHE A 123 -11.72 -16.26 5.06
N SER A 124 -11.87 -15.24 4.20
CA SER A 124 -10.97 -14.99 3.07
C SER A 124 -9.66 -14.34 3.48
N TYR A 125 -9.66 -13.55 4.55
CA TYR A 125 -8.49 -12.81 5.05
C TYR A 125 -8.27 -13.09 6.53
N TYR A 126 -7.00 -13.17 6.92
CA TYR A 126 -6.55 -13.32 8.30
C TYR A 126 -5.43 -12.33 8.57
N GLY A 127 -5.58 -11.55 9.64
CA GLY A 127 -4.44 -10.85 10.23
C GLY A 127 -3.54 -11.83 10.97
N ILE A 128 -2.24 -11.56 10.96
CA ILE A 128 -1.21 -12.42 11.56
C ILE A 128 -0.35 -11.56 12.50
N ARG A 129 -0.13 -12.06 13.73
CA ARG A 129 1.02 -11.66 14.55
C ARG A 129 1.77 -12.88 15.02
N MET A 130 3.09 -12.82 14.94
CA MET A 130 3.94 -13.89 15.45
C MET A 130 5.18 -13.31 16.10
N ARG A 131 5.68 -13.98 17.12
CA ARG A 131 7.07 -13.83 17.55
C ARG A 131 7.81 -15.08 17.16
N VAL A 132 8.95 -14.93 16.50
CA VAL A 132 9.70 -16.05 15.95
C VAL A 132 11.20 -15.90 16.15
N ARG A 133 11.91 -17.01 16.06
CA ARG A 133 13.35 -17.05 15.88
C ARG A 133 13.68 -17.64 14.52
N TRP A 134 14.60 -17.01 13.81
CA TRP A 134 15.08 -17.44 12.50
C TRP A 134 16.38 -18.21 12.60
N LYS A 135 16.58 -19.17 11.70
CA LYS A 135 17.90 -19.74 11.39
C LYS A 135 18.61 -18.88 10.34
N LEU A 136 17.85 -18.47 9.34
CA LEU A 136 18.24 -17.55 8.28
C LEU A 136 17.04 -16.65 7.97
N LEU A 137 17.21 -15.34 7.96
CA LEU A 137 16.17 -14.41 7.57
C LEU A 137 16.68 -13.55 6.43
N LEU A 138 15.90 -13.49 5.35
CA LEU A 138 16.06 -12.49 4.31
C LEU A 138 14.85 -11.55 4.30
N ILE A 139 15.14 -10.26 4.18
CA ILE A 139 14.13 -9.22 4.02
C ILE A 139 14.47 -8.35 2.81
N SER A 140 13.45 -7.69 2.29
CA SER A 140 13.61 -6.55 1.38
C SER A 140 13.12 -5.27 2.05
N VAL A 141 13.77 -4.16 1.72
CA VAL A 141 13.30 -2.82 2.08
C VAL A 141 13.38 -1.96 0.84
N ALA A 142 12.35 -2.05 0.00
CA ALA A 142 12.15 -1.18 -1.15
C ALA A 142 10.76 -1.44 -1.72
N SER A 143 10.10 -0.36 -2.09
CA SER A 143 8.70 -0.32 -2.48
C SER A 143 8.43 -1.06 -3.79
N LYS A 144 7.23 -1.63 -3.88
CA LYS A 144 6.67 -2.19 -5.12
C LYS A 144 6.58 -1.15 -6.24
N LEU A 145 6.76 0.14 -5.94
CA LEU A 145 6.85 1.23 -6.89
C LEU A 145 8.07 1.15 -7.82
N CYS A 146 9.17 0.52 -7.38
CA CYS A 146 10.30 0.20 -8.25
C CYS A 146 9.89 -0.76 -9.39
N PHE A 147 8.81 -1.53 -9.21
CA PHE A 147 8.32 -2.46 -10.21
C PHE A 147 7.63 -1.76 -11.37
N TRP A 148 6.87 -0.69 -11.12
CA TRP A 148 6.30 0.12 -12.18
C TRP A 148 7.38 0.73 -13.08
N GLN A 149 8.44 1.29 -12.48
CA GLN A 149 9.57 1.83 -13.23
C GLN A 149 10.22 0.75 -14.09
N ALA A 150 10.51 -0.42 -13.51
CA ALA A 150 11.08 -1.53 -14.26
C ALA A 150 10.14 -2.09 -15.35
N HIS A 151 8.82 -2.12 -15.12
CA HIS A 151 7.83 -2.60 -16.09
C HIS A 151 7.71 -1.65 -17.29
N ARG A 152 7.82 -0.33 -17.08
CA ARG A 152 7.90 0.67 -18.16
C ARG A 152 9.20 0.60 -18.97
N PHE A 153 10.32 0.30 -18.31
CA PHE A 153 11.64 0.37 -18.96
C PHE A 153 12.19 -0.97 -19.49
N SER A 154 11.72 -2.12 -19.00
CA SER A 154 12.35 -3.43 -19.31
C SER A 154 11.40 -4.54 -19.81
N GLY A 155 10.08 -4.37 -19.71
CA GLY A 155 9.11 -5.37 -20.21
C GLY A 155 9.21 -6.77 -19.59
N GLN A 156 9.90 -6.93 -18.46
CA GLN A 156 10.07 -8.22 -17.76
C GLN A 156 9.00 -8.43 -16.67
N GLN A 157 8.46 -9.65 -16.58
CA GLN A 157 7.47 -10.04 -15.58
C GLN A 157 8.11 -10.50 -14.25
N GLY A 158 7.53 -10.02 -13.14
CA GLY A 158 7.28 -10.75 -11.89
C GLY A 158 8.48 -11.18 -11.03
N GLU A 159 9.17 -12.26 -11.41
CA GLU A 159 10.05 -13.02 -10.50
C GLU A 159 11.49 -12.48 -10.41
N GLY A 160 12.02 -11.91 -11.51
CA GLY A 160 13.39 -11.35 -11.55
C GLY A 160 13.54 -9.99 -10.87
N LEU A 161 12.43 -9.40 -10.42
CA LEU A 161 12.35 -7.98 -10.08
C LEU A 161 12.55 -7.71 -8.58
N TYR A 162 12.14 -8.65 -7.71
CA TYR A 162 12.53 -8.67 -6.30
C TYR A 162 14.05 -8.82 -6.09
N GLN A 163 14.78 -9.35 -7.08
CA GLN A 163 16.25 -9.47 -7.03
C GLN A 163 16.96 -8.12 -7.19
N GLN A 164 16.26 -7.06 -7.60
CA GLN A 164 16.81 -5.70 -7.73
C GLN A 164 16.59 -4.83 -6.50
N LEU A 165 15.70 -5.25 -5.58
CA LEU A 165 15.48 -4.54 -4.32
C LEU A 165 16.67 -4.76 -3.38
N THR A 166 16.95 -3.78 -2.53
CA THR A 166 17.97 -3.97 -1.49
C THR A 166 17.52 -5.06 -0.54
N GLN A 167 18.30 -6.13 -0.47
CA GLN A 167 18.05 -7.26 0.41
C GLN A 167 19.01 -7.25 1.58
N TYR A 168 18.50 -7.62 2.75
CA TYR A 168 19.28 -7.78 3.98
C TYR A 168 19.13 -9.18 4.52
N CYS A 169 20.19 -9.67 5.13
CA CYS A 169 20.27 -11.02 5.65
C CYS A 169 20.66 -11.01 7.14
N PHE A 170 19.98 -11.85 7.91
CA PHE A 170 20.29 -12.11 9.32
C PHE A 170 20.54 -13.61 9.53
N ALA A 171 21.67 -13.92 10.14
CA ALA A 171 22.16 -15.27 10.37
C ALA A 171 23.23 -15.22 11.46
N LYS A 172 23.46 -16.35 12.17
CA LYS A 172 24.51 -16.44 13.20
C LYS A 172 25.91 -16.09 12.69
N THR A 173 26.15 -16.34 11.40
CA THR A 173 27.40 -16.04 10.71
C THR A 173 27.07 -15.50 9.32
N ASP A 174 27.94 -14.63 8.79
CA ASP A 174 27.80 -14.12 7.43
C ASP A 174 27.72 -15.29 6.42
N PRO A 175 26.61 -15.45 5.69
CA PRO A 175 26.47 -16.51 4.69
C PRO A 175 27.30 -16.25 3.42
N GLY A 176 27.94 -15.09 3.28
CA GLY A 176 28.80 -14.75 2.13
C GLY A 176 28.03 -14.49 0.83
N SER A 177 26.74 -14.19 0.92
CA SER A 177 25.91 -13.86 -0.25
C SER A 177 26.29 -12.48 -0.81
N LYS A 178 26.42 -12.39 -2.14
CA LYS A 178 26.58 -11.10 -2.84
C LYS A 178 25.26 -10.36 -3.07
N GLN A 179 24.13 -11.05 -2.93
CA GLN A 179 22.80 -10.50 -3.25
C GLN A 179 22.14 -9.80 -2.07
N ALA A 180 22.50 -10.16 -0.84
CA ALA A 180 21.93 -9.57 0.37
C ALA A 180 23.04 -9.14 1.34
N LYS A 181 22.92 -7.94 1.91
CA LYS A 181 23.85 -7.43 2.91
C LYS A 181 23.60 -8.09 4.26
N TRP A 182 24.60 -8.75 4.82
CA TRP A 182 24.52 -9.31 6.17
C TRP A 182 24.53 -8.20 7.23
N LEU A 183 23.56 -8.23 8.15
CA LEU A 183 23.40 -7.23 9.22
C LEU A 183 23.57 -7.81 10.64
N GLY A 184 23.96 -9.09 10.76
CA GLY A 184 24.26 -9.72 12.05
C GLY A 184 23.30 -10.84 12.45
N ASP A 185 23.30 -11.16 13.74
CA ASP A 185 22.60 -12.29 14.36
C ASP A 185 21.33 -11.87 15.13
N HIS A 186 20.71 -10.76 14.70
CA HIS A 186 19.40 -10.32 15.19
C HIS A 186 18.31 -11.27 14.69
N LEU A 187 18.16 -12.43 15.33
CA LEU A 187 17.36 -13.55 14.82
C LEU A 187 15.98 -13.68 15.44
N GLU A 188 15.67 -12.95 16.50
CA GLU A 188 14.32 -12.89 17.07
C GLU A 188 13.55 -11.70 16.51
N TRP A 189 12.35 -11.97 15.98
CA TRP A 189 11.55 -10.99 15.25
C TRP A 189 10.08 -11.07 15.68
N ASP A 190 9.46 -9.89 15.76
CA ASP A 190 8.02 -9.72 15.83
C ASP A 190 7.50 -9.47 14.40
N LEU A 191 6.53 -10.26 13.98
CA LEU A 191 5.93 -10.26 12.64
C LEU A 191 4.51 -9.70 12.70
N CYS A 192 4.12 -8.97 11.65
CA CYS A 192 2.78 -8.45 11.45
C CYS A 192 2.41 -8.46 9.96
N GLY A 193 1.21 -8.91 9.63
CA GLY A 193 0.74 -8.87 8.25
C GLY A 193 -0.52 -9.68 8.02
N PHE A 194 -0.68 -10.18 6.80
CA PHE A 194 -1.91 -10.79 6.33
C PHE A 194 -1.67 -12.09 5.57
N TYR A 195 -2.60 -13.03 5.75
CA TYR A 195 -2.79 -14.18 4.90
C TYR A 195 -4.13 -14.06 4.18
N THR A 196 -4.18 -14.35 2.88
CA THR A 196 -5.41 -14.36 2.07
C THR A 196 -5.61 -15.69 1.37
N ARG A 197 -6.85 -16.18 1.32
CA ARG A 197 -7.24 -17.36 0.52
C ARG A 197 -7.55 -17.00 -0.94
N ILE A 198 -7.64 -15.71 -1.25
CA ILE A 198 -7.98 -15.17 -2.59
C ILE A 198 -6.91 -14.17 -3.06
N PRO A 199 -5.63 -14.59 -3.17
CA PRO A 199 -4.54 -13.68 -3.54
C PRO A 199 -4.69 -13.10 -4.95
N GLU A 200 -5.41 -13.75 -5.85
CA GLU A 200 -5.65 -13.32 -7.24
C GLU A 200 -6.32 -11.94 -7.36
N HIS A 201 -7.02 -11.49 -6.32
CA HIS A 201 -7.60 -10.14 -6.30
C HIS A 201 -6.54 -9.04 -6.15
N GLY A 202 -5.33 -9.37 -5.71
CA GLY A 202 -4.22 -8.42 -5.60
C GLY A 202 -4.45 -7.30 -4.59
N LEU A 203 -5.33 -7.49 -3.60
CA LEU A 203 -5.64 -6.45 -2.61
C LEU A 203 -4.52 -6.30 -1.58
N VAL A 204 -4.15 -7.40 -0.91
CA VAL A 204 -3.14 -7.40 0.16
C VAL A 204 -1.82 -8.06 -0.23
N THR A 205 -1.83 -8.97 -1.20
CA THR A 205 -0.66 -9.70 -1.71
C THR A 205 -0.52 -9.48 -3.22
N MET A 206 0.53 -10.01 -3.84
CA MET A 206 0.63 -10.00 -5.30
C MET A 206 -0.54 -10.78 -5.91
N PRO A 207 -1.08 -10.36 -7.07
CA PRO A 207 -2.14 -11.06 -7.79
C PRO A 207 -1.63 -12.37 -8.44
N ASP A 208 -1.25 -13.34 -7.61
CA ASP A 208 -0.77 -14.66 -7.98
C ASP A 208 -1.47 -15.71 -7.10
N PRO A 209 -2.08 -16.77 -7.68
CA PRO A 209 -2.78 -17.81 -6.93
C PRO A 209 -1.97 -18.50 -5.82
N ASN A 210 -0.63 -18.43 -5.85
CA ASN A 210 0.25 -19.05 -4.86
C ASN A 210 0.74 -18.05 -3.79
N ASN A 211 0.54 -16.74 -4.01
CA ASN A 211 1.08 -15.69 -3.15
C ASN A 211 0.08 -15.27 -2.05
N HIS A 212 -0.15 -16.18 -1.11
CA HIS A 212 -1.11 -16.01 -0.03
C HIS A 212 -0.63 -15.12 1.13
N LEU A 213 0.68 -14.87 1.24
CA LEU A 213 1.28 -14.32 2.45
C LEU A 213 1.94 -12.96 2.18
N HIS A 214 1.60 -11.95 2.97
CA HIS A 214 2.29 -10.67 3.02
C HIS A 214 2.57 -10.29 4.46
N VAL A 215 3.83 -10.37 4.88
CA VAL A 215 4.23 -10.13 6.27
C VAL A 215 5.43 -9.21 6.29
N HIS A 216 5.35 -8.19 7.13
CA HIS A 216 6.49 -7.39 7.53
C HIS A 216 6.91 -7.77 8.95
N GLY A 217 8.12 -7.42 9.34
CA GLY A 217 8.58 -7.69 10.69
C GLY A 217 9.67 -6.74 11.14
N TYR A 218 9.97 -6.83 12.43
CA TYR A 218 11.06 -6.11 13.06
C TYR A 218 11.80 -6.99 14.06
N SER A 219 13.10 -6.74 14.22
CA SER A 219 13.91 -7.42 15.21
C SER A 219 13.47 -7.06 16.64
N SER A 220 13.56 -7.99 17.58
CA SER A 220 13.13 -7.79 18.97
C SER A 220 13.83 -6.62 19.68
N ASP A 221 15.06 -6.29 19.26
CA ASP A 221 15.81 -5.12 19.74
C ASP A 221 15.45 -3.81 19.02
N ARG A 222 14.47 -3.86 18.11
CA ARG A 222 13.89 -2.75 17.34
C ARG A 222 14.89 -1.98 16.47
N ARG A 223 15.99 -2.63 16.08
CA ARG A 223 16.99 -2.01 15.22
C ARG A 223 16.65 -2.10 13.75
N PHE A 224 16.13 -3.25 13.31
CA PHE A 224 15.94 -3.55 11.90
C PHE A 224 14.53 -4.01 11.60
N GLY A 225 14.04 -3.72 10.40
CA GLY A 225 12.76 -4.23 9.93
C GLY A 225 12.64 -4.21 8.41
N GLY A 226 11.57 -4.81 7.91
CA GLY A 226 11.29 -4.86 6.47
C GLY A 226 10.26 -5.92 6.11
N HIS A 227 10.12 -6.13 4.80
CA HIS A 227 9.27 -7.15 4.22
C HIS A 227 9.95 -8.52 4.26
N ILE A 228 9.27 -9.55 4.76
CA ILE A 228 9.84 -10.89 4.95
C ILE A 228 9.84 -11.68 3.64
N LEU A 229 11.01 -12.15 3.20
CA LEU A 229 11.16 -13.01 2.01
C LEU A 229 11.07 -14.48 2.42
N ASP A 230 9.84 -15.01 2.59
CA ASP A 230 9.58 -16.39 3.03
C ASP A 230 10.32 -17.45 2.20
N ALA A 231 10.26 -17.35 0.88
CA ALA A 231 10.90 -18.30 -0.04
C ALA A 231 12.41 -18.44 0.20
N LEU A 232 13.07 -17.41 0.75
CA LEU A 232 14.51 -17.38 1.01
C LEU A 232 14.87 -17.50 2.50
N SER A 233 13.88 -17.40 3.39
CA SER A 233 14.07 -17.48 4.84
C SER A 233 13.88 -18.91 5.38
N GLU A 234 14.42 -19.17 6.56
CA GLU A 234 14.31 -20.45 7.26
C GLU A 234 14.07 -20.19 8.75
N LEU A 235 12.87 -20.54 9.21
CA LEU A 235 12.41 -20.42 10.59
C LEU A 235 13.03 -21.51 11.46
N ASP A 236 13.52 -21.13 12.63
CA ASP A 236 14.02 -22.04 13.67
C ASP A 236 12.95 -22.33 14.72
N GLN A 237 12.20 -21.31 15.15
CA GLN A 237 11.23 -21.46 16.24
C GLN A 237 10.07 -20.48 16.12
N VAL A 238 8.86 -20.95 16.40
CA VAL A 238 7.71 -20.09 16.73
C VAL A 238 7.66 -19.89 18.23
N ILE A 239 7.72 -18.64 18.69
CA ILE A 239 7.66 -18.27 20.11
C ILE A 239 6.21 -17.97 20.50
N SER A 240 5.47 -17.26 19.65
CA SER A 240 4.05 -17.02 19.80
C SER A 240 3.38 -16.84 18.45
N PHE A 241 2.10 -17.18 18.34
CA PHE A 241 1.34 -17.03 17.10
C PHE A 241 -0.13 -16.72 17.41
N GLN A 242 -0.59 -15.58 16.91
CA GLN A 242 -1.96 -15.13 16.95
C GLN A 242 -2.50 -14.89 15.54
N VAL A 243 -3.73 -15.34 15.31
CA VAL A 243 -4.48 -15.15 14.08
C VAL A 243 -5.71 -14.29 14.38
N TYR A 244 -6.09 -13.46 13.41
CA TYR A 244 -7.22 -12.54 13.53
C TYR A 244 -8.13 -12.70 12.32
N PRO A 245 -9.22 -13.49 12.41
CA PRO A 245 -10.14 -13.68 11.29
C PRO A 245 -10.85 -12.37 10.91
N ILE A 246 -10.77 -11.99 9.64
CA ILE A 246 -11.30 -10.71 9.13
C ILE A 246 -12.63 -10.95 8.42
N SER A 247 -13.68 -10.30 8.92
CA SER A 247 -15.05 -10.47 8.44
C SER A 247 -15.46 -9.53 7.32
N GLN A 248 -14.78 -8.40 7.17
CA GLN A 248 -15.15 -7.33 6.25
C GLN A 248 -13.91 -6.68 5.66
N VAL A 249 -13.97 -6.33 4.38
CA VAL A 249 -12.92 -5.62 3.64
C VAL A 249 -13.50 -4.32 3.09
N HIS A 250 -12.79 -3.22 3.33
CA HIS A 250 -13.09 -1.89 2.84
C HIS A 250 -11.92 -1.42 1.99
N LEU A 251 -12.16 -1.27 0.70
CA LEU A 251 -11.21 -0.64 -0.21
C LEU A 251 -11.43 0.87 -0.13
N LEU A 252 -10.37 1.62 0.13
CA LEU A 252 -10.35 3.07 0.13
C LEU A 252 -9.73 3.48 -1.19
N GLU A 253 -10.41 4.36 -1.92
CA GLU A 253 -10.03 4.87 -3.23
C GLU A 253 -10.40 6.36 -3.29
N SER A 254 -9.78 7.09 -4.20
CA SER A 254 -10.24 8.40 -4.64
C SER A 254 -11.46 8.27 -5.57
N ASN A 255 -12.17 9.38 -5.75
CA ASN A 255 -13.31 9.45 -6.68
C ASN A 255 -13.42 10.89 -7.20
N LEU A 256 -12.80 11.16 -8.34
CA LEU A 256 -12.69 12.45 -8.98
C LEU A 256 -13.90 12.68 -9.87
N LEU A 257 -14.40 13.92 -9.86
CA LEU A 257 -15.56 14.28 -10.68
C LEU A 257 -15.61 15.77 -10.96
N ILE A 258 -16.28 16.11 -12.06
CA ILE A 258 -16.49 17.47 -12.51
C ILE A 258 -17.90 17.92 -12.11
N LYS A 259 -18.01 19.09 -11.49
CA LYS A 259 -19.29 19.73 -11.14
C LYS A 259 -19.34 21.19 -11.54
N ASN A 260 -20.56 21.72 -11.59
CA ASN A 260 -20.85 23.15 -11.69
C ASN A 260 -20.12 23.84 -12.87
N ALA A 261 -20.05 23.16 -14.02
CA ALA A 261 -19.40 23.70 -15.20
C ALA A 261 -20.27 24.74 -15.90
N GLU A 262 -19.72 25.93 -16.11
CA GLU A 262 -20.39 27.07 -16.72
C GLU A 262 -19.43 27.86 -17.62
N ILE A 263 -19.96 28.50 -18.65
CA ILE A 263 -19.21 29.39 -19.53
C ILE A 263 -19.79 30.80 -19.38
N GLU A 264 -18.97 31.71 -18.88
CA GLU A 264 -19.32 33.12 -18.73
C GLU A 264 -18.29 34.00 -19.44
N VAL A 265 -18.75 34.82 -20.39
CA VAL A 265 -17.91 35.85 -21.06
C VAL A 265 -16.59 35.27 -21.59
N GLY A 266 -16.66 34.10 -22.23
CA GLY A 266 -15.50 33.41 -22.80
C GLY A 266 -14.54 32.79 -21.77
N THR A 267 -14.97 32.65 -20.52
CA THR A 267 -14.24 31.91 -19.48
C THR A 267 -15.04 30.67 -19.09
N LEU A 268 -14.39 29.52 -19.12
CA LEU A 268 -14.93 28.27 -18.59
C LEU A 268 -14.60 28.19 -17.10
N ARG A 269 -15.60 27.97 -16.25
CA ARG A 269 -15.43 27.69 -14.82
C ARG A 269 -16.05 26.36 -14.47
N PHE A 270 -15.40 25.60 -13.59
CA PHE A 270 -15.93 24.35 -13.07
C PHE A 270 -15.23 23.98 -11.76
N GLU A 271 -15.77 22.99 -11.08
CA GLU A 271 -15.20 22.45 -9.85
C GLU A 271 -14.80 21.00 -10.05
N ILE A 272 -13.60 20.66 -9.56
CA ILE A 272 -13.13 19.28 -9.43
C ILE A 272 -13.34 18.87 -7.98
N HIS A 273 -14.07 17.79 -7.74
CA HIS A 273 -14.31 17.24 -6.40
C HIS A 273 -13.60 15.89 -6.30
N ASN A 274 -13.00 15.61 -5.13
CA ASN A 274 -12.62 14.28 -4.73
C ASN A 274 -13.64 13.79 -3.69
N GLN A 275 -14.56 12.92 -4.11
CA GLN A 275 -15.59 12.32 -3.26
C GLN A 275 -15.15 10.99 -2.62
N GLY A 276 -13.90 10.57 -2.84
CA GLY A 276 -13.35 9.36 -2.28
C GLY A 276 -12.82 9.53 -0.86
N GLU A 277 -12.14 8.50 -0.39
CA GLU A 277 -11.56 8.41 0.96
C GLU A 277 -10.03 8.60 0.98
N MET A 278 -9.39 8.63 -0.19
CA MET A 278 -7.95 8.89 -0.35
C MET A 278 -7.68 10.29 -0.91
N ASP A 279 -6.59 10.89 -0.46
CA ASP A 279 -6.07 12.13 -1.04
C ASP A 279 -5.44 11.82 -2.40
N THR A 280 -5.49 12.76 -3.34
CA THR A 280 -4.91 12.56 -4.68
C THR A 280 -3.91 13.65 -5.01
N GLU A 281 -2.69 13.28 -5.40
CA GLU A 281 -1.63 14.18 -5.81
C GLU A 281 -1.53 14.32 -7.34
N ASN A 282 -1.03 15.47 -7.79
CA ASN A 282 -0.67 15.73 -9.19
C ASN A 282 -1.80 15.48 -10.21
N VAL A 283 -3.05 15.76 -9.84
CA VAL A 283 -4.22 15.58 -10.72
C VAL A 283 -4.12 16.52 -11.92
N ASP A 284 -3.96 15.94 -13.11
CA ASP A 284 -3.95 16.67 -14.38
C ASP A 284 -5.39 16.94 -14.85
N VAL A 285 -5.64 18.15 -15.36
CA VAL A 285 -6.93 18.50 -15.94
C VAL A 285 -6.71 19.10 -17.32
N ASP A 286 -7.30 18.47 -18.34
CA ASP A 286 -7.30 18.92 -19.73
C ASP A 286 -8.65 19.54 -20.09
N VAL A 287 -8.61 20.66 -20.82
CA VAL A 287 -9.76 21.26 -21.50
C VAL A 287 -9.49 21.22 -23.00
N VAL A 288 -10.24 20.39 -23.72
CA VAL A 288 -10.07 20.11 -25.14
C VAL A 288 -11.26 20.65 -25.92
N LEU A 289 -10.98 21.46 -26.94
CA LEU A 289 -12.01 21.99 -27.84
C LEU A 289 -12.05 21.17 -29.13
N ASN A 290 -13.23 20.73 -29.57
CA ASN A 290 -13.45 19.94 -30.78
C ASN A 290 -12.53 18.72 -30.93
N ASN A 291 -12.15 18.09 -29.80
CA ASN A 291 -11.20 16.97 -29.76
C ASN A 291 -9.78 17.31 -30.31
N GLU A 292 -9.40 18.60 -30.31
CA GLU A 292 -8.08 19.07 -30.76
C GLU A 292 -7.05 19.13 -29.61
N TYR A 293 -6.44 17.99 -29.28
CA TYR A 293 -5.46 17.88 -28.17
C TYR A 293 -4.20 18.73 -28.32
N ASN A 294 -3.84 19.14 -29.54
CA ASN A 294 -2.66 19.98 -29.81
C ASN A 294 -2.83 21.42 -29.28
N SER A 295 -4.06 21.88 -29.10
CA SER A 295 -4.39 23.21 -28.58
C SER A 295 -5.16 23.15 -27.27
N ARG A 296 -5.05 22.04 -26.53
CA ARG A 296 -5.72 21.90 -25.24
C ARG A 296 -5.17 22.90 -24.22
N LEU A 297 -6.04 23.32 -23.33
CA LEU A 297 -5.64 24.03 -22.12
C LEU A 297 -5.44 22.99 -21.02
N TRP A 298 -4.45 23.20 -20.15
CA TRP A 298 -4.11 22.24 -19.12
C TRP A 298 -3.73 22.93 -17.82
N GLN A 299 -4.10 22.32 -16.71
CA GLN A 299 -3.66 22.70 -15.38
C GLN A 299 -3.48 21.46 -14.50
N ARG A 300 -2.46 21.49 -13.63
CA ARG A 300 -2.25 20.48 -12.59
C ARG A 300 -2.70 20.99 -11.23
N ILE A 301 -3.43 20.14 -10.50
CA ILE A 301 -3.75 20.34 -9.08
C ILE A 301 -2.70 19.56 -8.26
N PRO A 302 -1.86 20.22 -7.45
CA PRO A 302 -0.80 19.53 -6.73
C PRO A 302 -1.30 18.49 -5.73
N LEU A 303 -2.38 18.81 -5.01
CA LEU A 303 -3.02 17.94 -4.03
C LEU A 303 -4.51 18.27 -3.98
N LEU A 304 -5.34 17.24 -4.02
CA LEU A 304 -6.78 17.31 -3.82
C LEU A 304 -7.19 16.33 -2.70
N PRO A 305 -7.33 16.82 -1.46
CA PRO A 305 -7.67 15.96 -0.32
C PRO A 305 -9.02 15.24 -0.48
N ALA A 306 -9.15 14.09 0.19
CA ALA A 306 -10.37 13.32 0.27
C ALA A 306 -11.55 14.18 0.80
N GLY A 307 -12.68 14.10 0.11
CA GLY A 307 -13.89 14.87 0.43
C GLY A 307 -13.81 16.38 0.12
N SER A 308 -12.74 16.85 -0.54
CA SER A 308 -12.55 18.27 -0.85
C SER A 308 -12.86 18.60 -2.32
N SER A 309 -12.83 19.88 -2.66
CA SER A 309 -13.02 20.37 -4.02
C SER A 309 -12.15 21.58 -4.30
N THR A 310 -11.78 21.77 -5.57
CA THR A 310 -11.12 22.97 -6.05
C THR A 310 -11.83 23.53 -7.28
N ARG A 311 -11.79 24.85 -7.46
CA ARG A 311 -12.35 25.54 -8.62
C ARG A 311 -11.26 25.86 -9.61
N LEU A 312 -11.51 25.56 -10.89
CA LEU A 312 -10.63 25.89 -12.00
C LEU A 312 -11.31 26.87 -12.96
N GLU A 313 -10.51 27.74 -13.56
CA GLU A 313 -10.96 28.73 -14.54
C GLU A 313 -10.02 28.75 -15.75
N PHE A 314 -10.59 28.62 -16.94
CA PHE A 314 -9.85 28.61 -18.20
C PHE A 314 -10.38 29.70 -19.15
N PRO A 315 -9.53 30.63 -19.60
CA PRO A 315 -9.91 31.53 -20.68
C PRO A 315 -10.03 30.73 -21.98
N LEU A 316 -11.19 30.80 -22.63
CA LEU A 316 -11.45 30.07 -23.87
C LEU A 316 -11.09 30.93 -25.09
N PRO A 317 -10.48 30.34 -26.14
CA PRO A 317 -10.31 31.03 -27.41
C PRO A 317 -11.68 31.28 -28.07
N ASP A 318 -11.83 32.33 -28.88
CA ASP A 318 -13.11 32.65 -29.55
C ASP A 318 -13.47 31.58 -30.60
N ARG A 319 -14.20 30.56 -30.15
CA ARG A 319 -14.61 29.37 -30.91
C ARG A 319 -16.04 28.98 -30.53
N ARG A 320 -16.96 29.94 -30.60
CA ARG A 320 -18.39 29.67 -30.33
C ARG A 320 -18.93 28.54 -31.20
N GLY A 321 -19.83 27.74 -30.64
CA GLY A 321 -20.35 26.52 -31.26
C GLY A 321 -19.40 25.32 -31.20
N ALA A 322 -18.20 25.44 -30.62
CA ALA A 322 -17.32 24.31 -30.38
C ALA A 322 -17.86 23.39 -29.26
N THR A 323 -17.53 22.11 -29.36
CA THR A 323 -17.66 21.17 -28.23
C THR A 323 -16.46 21.33 -27.32
N ILE A 324 -16.68 21.43 -26.01
CA ILE A 324 -15.64 21.46 -24.99
C ILE A 324 -15.72 20.16 -24.19
N GLN A 325 -14.58 19.50 -24.03
CA GLN A 325 -14.41 18.37 -23.12
C GLN A 325 -13.47 18.77 -22.00
N ILE A 326 -13.93 18.65 -20.76
CA ILE A 326 -13.11 18.73 -19.55
C ILE A 326 -12.80 17.29 -19.16
N ILE A 327 -11.52 16.99 -18.96
CA ILE A 327 -11.02 15.65 -18.67
C ILE A 327 -10.12 15.73 -17.45
N ILE A 328 -10.51 15.07 -16.36
CA ILE A 328 -9.65 14.83 -15.20
C ILE A 328 -8.79 13.60 -15.49
N ASP A 329 -7.53 13.64 -15.06
CA ASP A 329 -6.54 12.59 -15.23
C ASP A 329 -6.55 11.96 -16.64
N PRO A 330 -6.26 12.76 -17.69
CA PRO A 330 -6.34 12.30 -19.08
C PRO A 330 -5.40 11.13 -19.41
N ASN A 331 -4.45 10.82 -18.52
CA ASN A 331 -3.49 9.72 -18.67
C ASN A 331 -3.86 8.48 -17.86
N ASN A 332 -4.97 8.51 -17.09
CA ASN A 332 -5.44 7.42 -16.23
C ASN A 332 -4.33 6.91 -15.28
N THR A 333 -3.64 7.87 -14.65
CA THR A 333 -2.54 7.63 -13.70
C THR A 333 -3.00 7.40 -12.27
N ILE A 334 -4.20 7.87 -11.93
CA ILE A 334 -4.94 7.60 -10.72
C ILE A 334 -5.99 6.55 -11.11
N LEU A 335 -5.95 5.38 -10.50
CA LEU A 335 -6.76 4.24 -10.89
C LEU A 335 -8.03 4.19 -10.05
N GLU A 336 -9.11 4.72 -10.62
CA GLU A 336 -10.38 4.82 -9.92
C GLU A 336 -11.32 3.68 -10.33
N ALA A 337 -12.14 3.18 -9.39
CA ALA A 337 -13.15 2.18 -9.73
C ALA A 337 -14.14 2.67 -10.80
N LYS A 338 -14.29 3.99 -10.95
CA LYS A 338 -15.20 4.62 -11.89
C LYS A 338 -14.53 5.77 -12.65
N GLU A 339 -13.77 5.42 -13.68
CA GLU A 339 -13.13 6.40 -14.59
C GLU A 339 -14.14 7.19 -15.47
N GLY A 340 -15.37 6.72 -15.58
CA GLY A 340 -16.32 7.22 -16.57
C GLY A 340 -16.86 8.64 -16.32
N ASP A 341 -16.78 9.14 -15.08
CA ASP A 341 -17.20 10.48 -14.67
C ASP A 341 -16.05 11.50 -14.59
N ASN A 342 -14.85 11.10 -15.01
CA ASN A 342 -13.71 12.00 -15.18
C ASN A 342 -13.86 12.91 -16.41
N ILE A 343 -14.89 12.70 -17.24
CA ILE A 343 -15.11 13.47 -18.47
C ILE A 343 -16.46 14.19 -18.43
N LEU A 344 -16.43 15.50 -18.68
CA LEU A 344 -17.63 16.32 -18.89
C LEU A 344 -17.56 16.98 -20.27
N THR A 345 -18.63 16.82 -21.05
CA THR A 345 -18.77 17.47 -22.36
C THR A 345 -19.85 18.54 -22.32
N LEU A 346 -19.54 19.74 -22.80
CA LEU A 346 -20.48 20.85 -22.94
C LEU A 346 -20.28 21.57 -24.28
N ASN A 347 -21.26 22.35 -24.70
CA ASN A 347 -21.15 23.18 -25.91
C ASN A 347 -20.75 24.62 -25.51
N TYR A 348 -19.87 25.24 -26.30
CA TYR A 348 -19.55 26.65 -26.17
C TYR A 348 -20.70 27.47 -26.80
N PRO A 349 -21.52 28.17 -26.00
CA PRO A 349 -22.66 28.95 -26.50
C PRO A 349 -22.28 30.10 -27.44
#